data_AF-A0A813H525-F1
#
_entry.id   AF-A0A813H525-F1
#
_cell.length_a   1.000
_cell.length_b   1.000
_cell.length_c   1.000
_cell.angle_alpha   90.00
_cell.angle_beta   90.00
_cell.angle_gamma   90.00
#
_symmetry.space_group_name_H-M   'P 1'
#
loop_
_entity.id
_entity.type
_entity.pdbx_description
1 polymer ?
#
loop_
_entity_poly.entity_id
_entity_poly.type
_entity_poly.pdbx_seq_one_letter_code
_entity_poly.pdbx_strand_id
1 'polypeptide(L)'
;MSSRSCIGPQVYFVLGSPTSLIDLQRINFGGAAAIFITHCGAGRGEYSALEDWTVDYEVVCCTRLVESQLPKSSTTIVITDIVNDSNHPYLPLPGSTGFSKAELMTIPQKTDLLEGFKAALKNPRGAIKMGGNAEGGSSDKSVQGEYFVQPRFAAGRLFAGSATFTSLAANTFYNPSLIDLVGAMIATQIIMIHLPHSWEGKTYFELFDHLLWNESLLAIGIYRHADMKLAGDVGDTGAGGRKSKVSSQSSGSGKKSKATKRLGFVYTAPPGKETVLVPEDQIICFQARQDL
;
A
#
# COMPACT_ATOMS: atom_id res chain seq x y z
N MET A 1 40.71 23.98 13.07
CA MET A 1 40.38 23.05 11.98
C MET A 1 39.74 21.80 12.59
N SER A 2 38.41 21.70 12.55
CA SER A 2 37.68 20.48 12.90
C SER A 2 36.68 20.24 11.76
N SER A 3 37.03 19.31 10.88
CA SER A 3 36.24 18.94 9.71
C SER A 3 35.05 18.10 10.16
N ARG A 4 33.89 18.75 10.32
CA ARG A 4 32.61 18.04 10.34
C ARG A 4 32.23 17.72 8.89
N SER A 5 32.40 16.46 8.49
CA SER A 5 31.77 15.93 7.28
C SER A 5 30.27 15.78 7.55
N CYS A 6 29.50 16.85 7.32
CA CYS A 6 28.05 16.82 7.37
C CYS A 6 27.51 15.98 6.21
N ILE A 7 26.86 14.87 6.54
CA ILE A 7 26.07 14.04 5.62
C ILE A 7 24.80 14.84 5.27
N GLY A 8 24.81 15.59 4.16
CA GLY A 8 23.67 16.34 3.61
C GLY A 8 23.16 17.53 4.46
N PRO A 9 22.52 18.56 3.86
CA PRO A 9 22.28 19.83 4.55
C PRO A 9 21.09 19.91 5.53
N GLN A 10 20.29 18.87 5.77
CA GLN A 10 19.06 18.99 6.60
C GLN A 10 18.67 17.70 7.37
N VAL A 11 19.62 17.05 8.04
CA VAL A 11 19.30 15.88 8.89
C VAL A 11 19.41 16.27 10.37
N TYR A 12 18.35 16.02 11.12
CA TYR A 12 18.28 16.28 12.55
C TYR A 12 17.93 14.98 13.29
N PHE A 13 18.61 14.75 14.41
CA PHE A 13 18.30 13.65 15.31
C PHE A 13 17.57 14.17 16.54
N VAL A 14 16.48 13.50 16.92
CA VAL A 14 15.70 13.81 18.12
C VAL A 14 15.64 12.57 18.98
N LEU A 15 16.20 12.67 20.18
CA LEU A 15 16.11 11.61 21.18
C LEU A 15 14.70 11.62 21.79
N GLY A 16 14.01 10.48 21.75
CA GLY A 16 12.66 10.31 22.27
C GLY A 16 12.09 8.94 21.95
N SER A 17 10.81 8.73 22.27
CA SER A 17 10.08 7.52 21.88
C SER A 17 9.08 7.81 20.75
N PRO A 18 8.99 6.96 19.71
CA PRO A 18 7.99 7.13 18.65
C PRO A 18 6.56 6.86 19.15
N THR A 19 6.39 6.24 20.33
CA THR A 19 5.09 6.05 20.99
C THR A 19 4.74 7.18 21.97
N SER A 20 5.64 8.13 22.18
CA SER A 20 5.41 9.32 23.02
C SER A 20 4.82 10.44 22.16
N LEU A 21 3.55 10.78 22.40
CA LEU A 21 2.90 11.90 21.69
C LEU A 21 3.63 13.23 21.89
N ILE A 22 4.23 13.44 23.07
CA ILE A 22 4.99 14.65 23.38
C ILE A 22 6.23 14.74 22.46
N ASP A 23 6.94 13.62 22.24
CA ASP A 23 8.10 13.61 21.35
C ASP A 23 7.70 13.77 19.88
N LEU A 24 6.59 13.17 19.45
CA LEU A 24 6.03 13.38 18.11
C LEU A 24 5.63 14.85 17.88
N GLN A 25 5.01 15.50 18.88
CA GLN A 25 4.64 16.91 18.80
C GLN A 25 5.86 17.82 18.71
N ARG A 26 6.95 17.50 19.43
CA ARG A 26 8.22 18.26 19.37
C ARG A 26 8.83 18.28 17.97
N ILE A 27 8.58 17.25 17.16
CA ILE A 27 9.04 17.17 15.76
C ILE A 27 8.00 17.64 14.73
N ASN A 28 6.86 18.19 15.20
CA ASN A 28 5.75 18.62 14.34
C ASN A 28 5.33 17.54 13.32
N PHE A 29 5.14 16.29 13.76
CA PHE A 29 4.81 15.18 12.87
C PHE A 29 3.57 15.42 11.99
N GLY A 30 2.62 16.25 12.46
CA GLY A 30 1.42 16.61 11.69
C GLY A 30 1.69 17.47 10.45
N GLY A 31 2.84 18.13 10.38
CA GLY A 31 3.30 18.88 9.20
C GLY A 31 4.17 18.06 8.24
N ALA A 32 4.44 16.80 8.54
CA ALA A 32 5.29 15.96 7.70
C ALA A 32 4.56 15.58 6.39
N ALA A 33 5.30 15.53 5.27
CA ALA A 33 4.77 15.01 4.01
C ALA A 33 4.59 13.49 4.08
N ALA A 34 5.54 12.79 4.69
CA ALA A 34 5.52 11.36 4.92
C ALA A 34 6.15 11.01 6.27
N ILE A 35 5.69 9.91 6.88
CA ILE A 35 6.20 9.34 8.12
C ILE A 35 6.50 7.87 7.86
N PHE A 36 7.74 7.47 8.10
CA PHE A 36 8.18 6.09 8.02
C PHE A 36 8.29 5.49 9.42
N ILE A 37 7.64 4.36 9.64
CA ILE A 37 7.68 3.63 10.91
C ILE A 37 8.28 2.26 10.60
N THR A 38 9.50 2.06 11.08
CA THR A 38 10.30 0.88 10.77
C THR A 38 10.79 0.22 12.04
N HIS A 39 10.95 -1.10 12.01
CA HIS A 39 11.60 -1.81 13.09
C HIS A 39 13.13 -1.61 13.02
N CYS A 40 13.74 -1.10 14.08
CA CYS A 40 15.19 -1.04 14.22
C CYS A 40 15.66 -2.19 15.12
N GLY A 41 16.35 -3.19 14.57
CA GLY A 41 17.06 -4.17 15.40
C GLY A 41 16.41 -5.54 15.62
N ALA A 42 15.45 -5.97 14.78
CA ALA A 42 14.88 -7.33 14.86
C ALA A 42 15.91 -8.48 14.69
N GLY A 43 17.14 -8.17 14.26
CA GLY A 43 18.13 -9.16 13.85
C GLY A 43 19.10 -9.69 14.91
N ARG A 44 19.06 -9.26 16.19
CA ARG A 44 20.03 -9.74 17.19
C ARG A 44 19.40 -10.04 18.56
N GLY A 45 19.12 -11.32 18.81
CA GLY A 45 19.11 -11.93 20.15
C GLY A 45 17.81 -11.84 20.96
N GLU A 46 17.20 -10.65 21.09
CA GLU A 46 16.05 -10.47 22.01
C GLU A 46 14.72 -10.97 21.43
N TYR A 47 14.51 -10.86 20.12
CA TYR A 47 13.25 -11.23 19.46
C TYR A 47 13.05 -12.73 19.25
N SER A 48 14.08 -13.56 19.47
CA SER A 48 13.96 -15.01 19.34
C SER A 48 13.05 -15.65 20.40
N ALA A 49 12.73 -14.91 21.48
CA ALA A 49 11.83 -15.34 22.55
C ALA A 49 10.40 -14.79 22.39
N LEU A 50 10.17 -13.85 21.47
CA LEU A 50 8.85 -13.28 21.23
C LEU A 50 8.06 -14.18 20.28
N GLU A 51 6.75 -14.29 20.51
CA GLU A 51 5.87 -15.03 19.61
C GLU A 51 5.74 -14.26 18.28
N ASP A 52 5.66 -14.98 17.15
CA ASP A 52 5.69 -14.40 15.80
C ASP A 52 4.68 -13.24 15.60
N TRP A 53 3.50 -13.32 16.23
CA TRP A 53 2.46 -12.29 16.11
C TRP A 53 2.72 -11.04 16.97
N THR A 54 3.65 -11.13 17.93
CA THR A 54 4.04 -9.99 18.78
C THR A 54 5.18 -9.18 18.20
N VAL A 55 5.96 -9.68 17.23
CA VAL A 55 7.19 -9.02 16.74
C VAL A 55 6.96 -7.58 16.23
N ASP A 56 5.78 -7.29 15.67
CA ASP A 56 5.47 -5.96 15.10
C ASP A 56 4.64 -5.06 16.02
N TYR A 57 4.43 -5.43 17.28
CA TYR A 57 3.48 -4.74 18.16
C TYR A 57 3.78 -3.23 18.32
N GLU A 58 5.04 -2.83 18.48
CA GLU A 58 5.42 -1.41 18.62
C GLU A 58 5.16 -0.63 17.33
N VAL A 59 5.48 -1.23 16.18
CA VAL A 59 5.26 -0.65 14.86
C VAL A 59 3.76 -0.46 14.60
N VAL A 60 2.96 -1.46 14.94
CA VAL A 60 1.50 -1.41 14.86
C VAL A 60 0.95 -0.31 15.79
N CYS A 61 1.32 -0.32 17.07
CA CYS A 61 0.89 0.67 18.04
C CYS A 61 1.27 2.10 17.64
N CYS A 62 2.52 2.31 17.21
CA CYS A 62 3.02 3.60 16.74
C CYS A 62 2.24 4.08 15.51
N THR A 63 2.04 3.21 14.51
CA THR A 63 1.26 3.55 13.31
C THR A 63 -0.15 3.99 13.68
N ARG A 64 -0.83 3.23 14.54
CA ARG A 64 -2.19 3.57 14.97
C ARG A 64 -2.24 4.86 15.79
N LEU A 65 -1.26 5.09 16.65
CA LEU A 65 -1.13 6.33 17.42
C LEU A 65 -1.00 7.52 16.45
N VAL A 66 -0.01 7.50 15.56
CA VAL A 66 0.25 8.58 14.60
C VAL A 66 -1.00 8.86 13.75
N GLU A 67 -1.60 7.83 13.14
CA GLU A 67 -2.77 7.99 12.31
C GLU A 67 -4.00 8.50 13.06
N SER A 68 -4.15 8.17 14.35
CA SER A 68 -5.26 8.66 15.19
C SER A 68 -5.15 10.15 15.54
N GLN A 69 -3.93 10.68 15.55
CA GLN A 69 -3.63 12.06 15.92
C GLN A 69 -3.53 12.99 14.70
N LEU A 70 -3.37 12.44 13.49
CA LEU A 70 -3.40 13.23 12.26
C LEU A 70 -4.83 13.76 11.99
N PRO A 71 -4.98 15.02 11.57
CA PRO A 71 -6.27 15.53 11.10
C PRO A 71 -6.86 14.66 9.99
N LYS A 72 -8.19 14.51 9.93
CA LYS A 72 -8.85 13.75 8.85
C LYS A 72 -8.56 14.31 7.45
N SER A 73 -8.26 15.60 7.37
CA SER A 73 -7.86 16.32 6.15
C SER A 73 -6.36 16.27 5.86
N SER A 74 -5.56 15.59 6.69
CA SER A 74 -4.12 15.50 6.50
C SER A 74 -3.79 14.71 5.24
N THR A 75 -2.85 15.24 4.45
CA THR A 75 -2.25 14.58 3.28
C THR A 75 -1.02 13.74 3.66
N THR A 76 -0.62 13.75 4.94
CA THR A 76 0.55 13.01 5.42
C THR A 76 0.38 11.51 5.13
N ILE A 77 1.40 10.92 4.50
CA ILE A 77 1.43 9.49 4.19
C ILE A 77 2.19 8.78 5.32
N VAL A 78 1.55 7.81 5.96
CA VAL A 78 2.21 6.93 6.94
C VAL A 78 2.54 5.62 6.25
N ILE A 79 3.82 5.27 6.23
CA ILE A 79 4.37 4.06 5.63
C ILE A 79 4.91 3.21 6.77
N THR A 80 4.42 1.98 6.85
CA THR A 80 4.75 1.05 7.93
C THR A 80 5.50 -0.15 7.37
N ASP A 81 6.63 -0.50 7.96
CA ASP A 81 7.39 -1.71 7.65
C ASP A 81 7.16 -2.78 8.71
N ILE A 82 6.69 -3.95 8.31
CA ILE A 82 6.46 -5.10 9.19
C ILE A 82 7.43 -6.25 8.89
N VAL A 83 7.85 -6.92 9.95
CA VAL A 83 8.73 -8.10 9.88
C VAL A 83 7.90 -9.35 9.56
N ASN A 84 6.77 -9.54 10.25
CA ASN A 84 5.87 -10.66 10.02
C ASN A 84 4.67 -10.22 9.19
N ASP A 85 4.60 -10.72 7.95
CA ASP A 85 3.53 -10.41 7.01
C ASP A 85 2.13 -10.83 7.51
N SER A 86 2.04 -11.79 8.43
CA SER A 86 0.80 -12.19 9.08
C SER A 86 0.18 -11.09 9.97
N ASN A 87 0.95 -10.06 10.34
CA ASN A 87 0.47 -8.93 11.14
C ASN A 87 -0.20 -7.82 10.31
N HIS A 88 -0.22 -7.92 8.98
CA HIS A 88 -0.88 -6.95 8.10
C HIS A 88 -2.36 -6.64 8.45
N PRO A 89 -3.19 -7.56 8.99
CA PRO A 89 -4.58 -7.25 9.33
C PRO A 89 -4.72 -6.21 10.45
N TYR A 90 -3.69 -6.07 11.31
CA TYR A 90 -3.67 -5.07 12.38
C TYR A 90 -3.38 -3.64 11.89
N LEU A 91 -3.07 -3.49 10.60
CA LEU A 91 -2.78 -2.22 9.94
C LEU A 91 -3.84 -1.90 8.87
N PRO A 92 -5.14 -1.78 9.18
CA PRO A 92 -6.13 -1.35 8.21
C PRO A 92 -5.90 0.13 7.85
N LEU A 93 -6.27 0.55 6.63
CA LEU A 93 -6.22 1.95 6.24
C LEU A 93 -7.03 2.86 7.19
N PRO A 94 -6.62 4.12 7.43
CA PRO A 94 -7.37 5.00 8.33
C PRO A 94 -8.80 5.22 7.84
N GLY A 95 -9.78 4.90 8.70
CA GLY A 95 -11.20 5.05 8.40
C GLY A 95 -11.81 3.91 7.58
N SER A 96 -11.03 2.90 7.20
CA SER A 96 -11.57 1.58 6.87
C SER A 96 -11.97 0.93 8.19
N THR A 97 -13.25 0.60 8.35
CA THR A 97 -13.62 -0.44 9.30
C THR A 97 -12.89 -1.68 8.82
N GLY A 98 -11.92 -2.18 9.60
CA GLY A 98 -11.18 -3.39 9.24
C GLY A 98 -12.16 -4.45 8.74
N PHE A 99 -11.74 -5.25 7.76
CA PHE A 99 -12.59 -6.25 7.11
C PHE A 99 -13.55 -6.85 8.11
N SER A 100 -14.86 -6.67 7.88
CA SER A 100 -15.83 -7.24 8.80
C SER A 100 -15.53 -8.73 8.91
N LYS A 101 -15.62 -9.31 10.12
CA LYS A 101 -15.36 -10.74 10.33
C LYS A 101 -16.18 -11.62 9.36
N ALA A 102 -17.32 -11.11 8.89
CA ALA A 102 -18.16 -11.71 7.85
C ALA A 102 -17.54 -11.67 6.44
N GLU A 103 -16.85 -10.58 6.07
CA GLU A 103 -16.21 -10.40 4.76
C GLU A 103 -14.88 -11.17 4.65
N LEU A 104 -14.16 -11.35 5.76
CA LEU A 104 -13.04 -12.31 5.82
C LEU A 104 -13.52 -13.77 5.67
N MET A 105 -14.80 -14.07 6.00
CA MET A 105 -15.43 -15.38 5.82
C MET A 105 -16.14 -15.55 4.47
N THR A 106 -16.32 -14.48 3.69
CA THR A 106 -16.98 -14.49 2.37
C THR A 106 -16.09 -13.93 1.25
N ILE A 107 -14.78 -14.15 1.33
CA ILE A 107 -13.98 -14.16 0.11
C ILE A 107 -14.42 -15.41 -0.65
N PRO A 108 -15.00 -15.30 -1.87
CA PRO A 108 -15.32 -16.47 -2.67
C PRO A 108 -14.07 -17.31 -2.78
N GLN A 109 -14.23 -18.62 -2.58
CA GLN A 109 -13.14 -19.56 -2.73
C GLN A 109 -12.35 -19.26 -4.01
N LYS A 110 -11.04 -19.42 -3.86
CA LYS A 110 -9.91 -19.16 -4.74
C LYS A 110 -10.00 -19.85 -6.13
N THR A 111 -11.11 -19.76 -6.85
CA THR A 111 -11.29 -20.40 -8.16
C THR A 111 -11.15 -19.44 -9.34
N ASP A 112 -11.70 -18.23 -9.32
CA ASP A 112 -11.87 -17.54 -10.62
C ASP A 112 -10.66 -16.70 -11.10
N LEU A 113 -9.89 -16.06 -10.20
CA LEU A 113 -8.70 -15.29 -10.63
C LEU A 113 -7.49 -16.19 -10.93
N LEU A 114 -7.39 -17.35 -10.26
CA LEU A 114 -6.35 -18.34 -10.56
C LEU A 114 -6.72 -19.23 -11.74
N GLU A 115 -8.01 -19.48 -12.01
CA GLU A 115 -8.45 -20.12 -13.26
C GLU A 115 -8.31 -19.20 -14.47
N GLY A 116 -8.52 -17.88 -14.34
CA GLY A 116 -8.20 -16.93 -15.42
C GLY A 116 -6.72 -16.97 -15.84
N PHE A 117 -5.80 -17.05 -14.86
CA PHE A 117 -4.36 -17.17 -15.13
C PHE A 117 -3.95 -18.58 -15.58
N LYS A 118 -4.58 -19.65 -15.07
CA LYS A 118 -4.32 -21.04 -15.51
C LYS A 118 -4.93 -21.38 -16.87
N ALA A 119 -6.04 -20.75 -17.27
CA ALA A 119 -6.65 -20.89 -18.59
C ALA A 119 -5.78 -20.24 -19.68
N ALA A 120 -5.12 -19.12 -19.36
CA ALA A 120 -4.12 -18.50 -20.22
C ALA A 120 -2.83 -19.34 -20.37
N LEU A 121 -2.53 -20.23 -19.41
CA LEU A 121 -1.35 -21.11 -19.41
C LEU A 121 -1.62 -22.55 -19.88
N LYS A 122 -2.88 -22.95 -20.13
CA LYS A 122 -3.26 -24.35 -20.44
C LYS A 122 -3.22 -24.74 -21.93
N ASN A 123 -2.69 -23.90 -22.81
CA ASN A 123 -2.30 -24.32 -24.15
C ASN A 123 -0.88 -23.83 -24.48
N PRO A 124 0.10 -24.67 -24.14
CA PRO A 124 0.87 -25.27 -25.22
C PRO A 124 0.90 -26.79 -25.07
N ARG A 125 0.67 -27.48 -26.19
CA ARG A 125 0.66 -28.94 -26.34
C ARG A 125 1.80 -29.64 -25.56
N GLY A 126 1.46 -30.69 -24.80
CA GLY A 126 2.42 -31.70 -24.36
C GLY A 126 2.08 -32.35 -23.03
N ALA A 127 1.77 -33.65 -23.06
CA ALA A 127 1.47 -34.49 -21.91
C ALA A 127 2.63 -34.58 -20.90
N ILE A 128 2.31 -34.73 -19.60
CA ILE A 128 2.86 -35.73 -18.66
C ILE A 128 1.94 -35.79 -17.42
N LYS A 129 1.72 -37.01 -16.95
CA LYS A 129 0.82 -37.46 -15.88
C LYS A 129 1.67 -37.86 -14.68
N MET A 130 1.44 -37.30 -13.49
CA MET A 130 1.83 -37.79 -12.14
C MET A 130 1.09 -36.88 -11.14
N GLY A 131 0.32 -37.30 -10.12
CA GLY A 131 0.42 -38.49 -9.27
C GLY A 131 1.05 -38.09 -7.92
N GLY A 132 0.26 -37.78 -6.89
CA GLY A 132 0.78 -37.40 -5.57
C GLY A 132 -0.29 -37.06 -4.54
N ASN A 133 -0.51 -38.00 -3.63
CA ASN A 133 -1.43 -38.02 -2.49
C ASN A 133 -1.00 -37.00 -1.41
N ALA A 134 -1.94 -36.26 -0.80
CA ALA A 134 -1.66 -35.42 0.37
C ALA A 134 -2.70 -35.71 1.46
N GLU A 135 -2.20 -36.33 2.53
CA GLU A 135 -2.92 -36.68 3.75
C GLU A 135 -3.23 -35.43 4.61
N GLY A 136 -4.29 -35.58 5.41
CA GLY A 136 -4.94 -34.54 6.19
C GLY A 136 -4.06 -33.89 7.26
N GLY A 137 -4.01 -32.57 7.21
CA GLY A 137 -3.66 -31.69 8.32
C GLY A 137 -4.78 -30.68 8.53
N SER A 138 -5.72 -31.00 9.43
CA SER A 138 -6.80 -30.10 9.87
C SER A 138 -6.22 -29.01 10.79
N SER A 139 -5.45 -28.09 10.23
CA SER A 139 -5.27 -26.77 10.85
C SER A 139 -6.34 -25.87 10.23
N ASP A 140 -7.33 -25.51 11.04
CA ASP A 140 -8.36 -24.51 10.75
C ASP A 140 -7.68 -23.13 10.65
N LYS A 141 -6.83 -22.97 9.62
CA LYS A 141 -6.19 -21.70 9.27
C LYS A 141 -7.30 -20.86 8.69
N SER A 142 -7.89 -20.01 9.51
CA SER A 142 -8.61 -18.83 9.03
C SER A 142 -7.80 -18.27 7.86
N VAL A 143 -8.38 -18.29 6.67
CA VAL A 143 -7.72 -17.84 5.44
C VAL A 143 -7.57 -16.32 5.56
N GLN A 144 -6.58 -15.89 6.33
CA GLN A 144 -6.13 -14.52 6.30
C GLN A 144 -5.63 -14.30 4.87
N GLY A 145 -6.20 -13.30 4.20
CA GLY A 145 -5.81 -12.96 2.84
C GLY A 145 -4.31 -12.70 2.75
N GLU A 146 -3.74 -12.89 1.58
CA GLU A 146 -2.32 -12.62 1.36
C GLU A 146 -2.08 -11.10 1.51
N TYR A 147 -1.02 -10.69 2.22
CA TYR A 147 -0.79 -9.30 2.63
C TYR A 147 -0.80 -8.32 1.45
N PHE A 148 -0.36 -8.76 0.27
CA PHE A 148 -0.29 -7.93 -0.93
C PHE A 148 -1.65 -7.59 -1.54
N VAL A 149 -2.71 -8.28 -1.14
CA VAL A 149 -4.10 -7.98 -1.54
C VAL A 149 -4.68 -6.86 -0.66
N GLN A 150 -4.06 -6.57 0.49
CA GLN A 150 -4.56 -5.56 1.40
C GLN A 150 -4.49 -4.17 0.74
N PRO A 151 -5.55 -3.35 0.85
CA PRO A 151 -5.55 -1.99 0.33
C PRO A 151 -4.40 -1.10 0.82
N ARG A 152 -3.89 -1.33 2.04
CA ARG A 152 -2.73 -0.59 2.58
C ARG A 152 -1.45 -0.90 1.81
N PHE A 153 -1.22 -2.18 1.48
CA PHE A 153 -0.08 -2.60 0.66
C PHE A 153 -0.21 -2.05 -0.76
N ALA A 154 -1.38 -2.22 -1.40
CA ALA A 154 -1.64 -1.73 -2.75
C ALA A 154 -1.52 -0.19 -2.88
N ALA A 155 -1.73 0.55 -1.78
CA ALA A 155 -1.54 1.99 -1.71
C ALA A 155 -0.10 2.44 -1.37
N GLY A 156 0.85 1.50 -1.26
CA GLY A 156 2.24 1.79 -0.91
C GLY A 156 2.46 2.26 0.52
N ARG A 157 1.54 1.93 1.44
CA ARG A 157 1.58 2.36 2.86
C ARG A 157 1.95 1.23 3.83
N LEU A 158 2.14 0.02 3.31
CA LEU A 158 2.62 -1.14 4.05
C LEU A 158 3.76 -1.77 3.25
N PHE A 159 4.86 -2.07 3.92
CA PHE A 159 5.98 -2.81 3.38
C PHE A 159 6.17 -4.05 4.26
N ALA A 160 6.26 -5.23 3.64
CA ALA A 160 6.57 -6.49 4.31
C ALA A 160 7.98 -6.90 3.90
N GLY A 161 8.99 -6.31 4.55
CA GLY A 161 10.38 -6.41 4.12
C GLY A 161 10.88 -7.85 4.05
N SER A 162 10.62 -8.64 5.09
CA SER A 162 11.07 -10.03 5.19
C SER A 162 10.62 -10.87 3.99
N ALA A 163 9.30 -10.92 3.72
CA ALA A 163 8.75 -11.68 2.60
C ALA A 163 9.25 -11.18 1.24
N THR A 164 9.36 -9.85 1.07
CA THR A 164 9.82 -9.23 -0.18
C THR A 164 11.26 -9.62 -0.50
N PHE A 165 12.19 -9.48 0.46
CA PHE A 165 13.59 -9.81 0.24
C PHE A 165 13.84 -11.31 0.14
N THR A 166 13.09 -12.16 0.87
CA THR A 166 13.15 -13.61 0.67
C THR A 166 12.74 -13.99 -0.75
N SER A 167 11.66 -13.40 -1.28
CA SER A 167 11.24 -13.64 -2.66
C SER A 167 12.29 -13.18 -3.67
N LEU A 168 12.96 -12.05 -3.42
CA LEU A 168 14.05 -11.57 -4.27
C LEU A 168 15.22 -12.56 -4.26
N ALA A 169 15.68 -12.99 -3.08
CA ALA A 169 16.79 -13.94 -2.94
C ALA A 169 16.48 -15.28 -3.64
N ALA A 170 15.27 -15.80 -3.48
CA ALA A 170 14.82 -17.02 -4.16
C ALA A 170 14.82 -16.86 -5.69
N ASN A 171 14.37 -15.71 -6.21
CA ASN A 171 14.38 -15.45 -7.65
C ASN A 171 15.79 -15.20 -8.20
N THR A 172 16.70 -14.62 -7.41
CA THR A 172 18.11 -14.44 -7.78
C THR A 172 18.83 -15.78 -7.98
N PHE A 173 18.39 -16.85 -7.30
CA PHE A 173 18.90 -18.20 -7.57
C PHE A 173 18.68 -18.63 -9.03
N TYR A 174 17.53 -18.27 -9.62
CA TYR A 174 17.21 -18.59 -11.02
C TYR A 174 17.70 -17.55 -12.01
N ASN A 175 17.73 -16.28 -11.61
CA ASN A 175 18.26 -15.19 -12.42
C ASN A 175 19.23 -14.32 -11.59
N PRO A 176 20.53 -14.64 -11.59
CA PRO A 176 21.52 -13.89 -10.80
C PRO A 176 21.57 -12.41 -11.14
N SER A 177 21.26 -12.01 -12.38
CA SER A 177 21.26 -10.59 -12.79
C SER A 177 20.13 -9.77 -12.15
N LEU A 178 19.12 -10.42 -11.55
CA LEU A 178 17.98 -9.75 -10.96
C LEU A 178 18.38 -8.83 -9.79
N ILE A 179 19.37 -9.23 -8.98
CA ILE A 179 19.80 -8.41 -7.84
C ILE A 179 20.50 -7.13 -8.33
N ASP A 180 21.32 -7.22 -9.37
CA ASP A 180 21.99 -6.08 -9.97
C ASP A 180 20.98 -5.15 -10.65
N LEU A 181 19.99 -5.71 -11.33
CA LEU A 181 18.90 -4.96 -11.93
C LEU A 181 18.09 -4.20 -10.87
N VAL A 182 17.67 -4.87 -9.78
CA VAL A 182 16.94 -4.22 -8.69
C VAL A 182 17.81 -3.16 -8.00
N GLY A 183 19.10 -3.44 -7.79
CA GLY A 183 20.06 -2.47 -7.27
C GLY A 183 20.17 -1.24 -8.17
N ALA A 184 20.25 -1.43 -9.48
CA ALA A 184 20.26 -0.35 -10.46
C ALA A 184 18.93 0.43 -10.46
N MET A 185 17.77 -0.25 -10.37
CA MET A 185 16.46 0.38 -10.27
C MET A 185 16.33 1.25 -9.01
N ILE A 186 16.81 0.77 -7.86
CA ILE A 186 16.81 1.54 -6.60
C ILE A 186 17.74 2.76 -6.68
N ALA A 187 18.88 2.63 -7.37
CA ALA A 187 19.82 3.72 -7.58
C ALA A 187 19.37 4.72 -8.67
N THR A 188 18.35 4.36 -9.46
CA THR A 188 17.83 5.20 -10.55
C THR A 188 16.87 6.25 -10.01
N GLN A 189 16.84 7.41 -10.65
CA GLN A 189 15.88 8.45 -10.33
C GLN A 189 14.49 8.06 -10.86
N ILE A 190 13.57 7.81 -9.94
CA ILE A 190 12.15 7.64 -10.24
C ILE A 190 11.50 9.01 -10.25
N ILE A 191 10.79 9.31 -11.32
CA ILE A 191 9.97 10.53 -11.42
C ILE A 191 8.50 10.15 -11.56
N MET A 192 7.63 10.97 -10.98
CA MET A 192 6.18 10.86 -11.15
C MET A 192 5.70 12.03 -11.99
N ILE A 193 5.12 11.72 -13.15
CA ILE A 193 4.64 12.71 -14.11
C ILE A 193 3.13 12.84 -13.94
N HIS A 194 2.65 14.05 -13.72
CA HIS A 194 1.21 14.32 -13.72
C HIS A 194 0.69 14.27 -15.16
N LEU A 195 -0.41 13.54 -15.39
CA LEU A 195 -0.99 13.40 -16.71
C LEU A 195 -1.55 14.75 -17.22
N PRO A 196 -1.05 15.29 -18.35
CA PRO A 196 -1.63 16.49 -18.95
C PRO A 196 -3.02 16.20 -19.54
N HIS A 197 -3.92 17.19 -19.55
CA HIS A 197 -5.29 17.02 -20.06
C HIS A 197 -5.35 16.57 -21.54
N SER A 198 -4.32 16.82 -22.35
CA SER A 198 -4.24 16.35 -23.74
C SER A 198 -4.06 14.83 -23.89
N TRP A 199 -3.79 14.13 -22.79
CA TRP A 199 -3.62 12.68 -22.73
C TRP A 199 -4.79 11.96 -22.06
N GLU A 200 -5.79 12.69 -21.55
CA GLU A 200 -7.00 12.09 -21.00
C GLU A 200 -7.76 11.31 -22.07
N GLY A 201 -8.16 10.08 -21.77
CA GLY A 201 -8.86 9.20 -22.70
C GLY A 201 -7.96 8.51 -23.73
N LYS A 202 -6.68 8.85 -23.82
CA LYS A 202 -5.72 8.11 -24.65
C LYS A 202 -5.28 6.81 -23.97
N THR A 203 -4.73 5.91 -24.78
CA THR A 203 -4.23 4.63 -24.28
C THR A 203 -2.87 4.79 -23.60
N TYR A 204 -2.58 3.94 -22.61
CA TYR A 204 -1.26 3.89 -21.97
C TYR A 204 -0.14 3.62 -22.98
N PHE A 205 -0.41 2.84 -24.03
CA PHE A 205 0.54 2.56 -25.10
C PHE A 205 0.97 3.82 -25.86
N GLU A 206 0.04 4.69 -26.24
CA GLU A 206 0.38 5.95 -26.93
C GLU A 206 1.25 6.86 -26.06
N LEU A 207 0.93 6.95 -24.76
CA LEU A 207 1.73 7.73 -23.82
C LEU A 207 3.11 7.11 -23.59
N PHE A 208 3.18 5.79 -23.44
CA PHE A 208 4.43 5.06 -23.30
C PHE A 208 5.36 5.32 -24.49
N ASP A 209 4.84 5.22 -25.72
CA ASP A 209 5.60 5.45 -26.95
C ASP A 209 6.13 6.89 -26.99
N HIS A 210 5.29 7.88 -26.66
CA HIS A 210 5.72 9.27 -26.58
C HIS A 210 6.79 9.52 -25.51
N LEU A 211 6.58 9.02 -24.29
CA LEU A 211 7.54 9.18 -23.19
C LEU A 211 8.89 8.54 -23.53
N LEU A 212 8.87 7.36 -24.16
CA LEU A 212 10.09 6.64 -24.51
C LEU A 212 10.86 7.35 -25.62
N TRP A 213 10.19 7.71 -26.72
CA TRP A 213 10.88 8.23 -27.90
C TRP A 213 11.12 9.74 -27.90
N ASN A 214 10.23 10.52 -27.27
CA ASN A 214 10.35 11.97 -27.25
C ASN A 214 11.03 12.48 -25.97
N GLU A 215 10.74 11.88 -24.81
CA GLU A 215 11.20 12.36 -23.51
C GLU A 215 12.34 11.51 -22.93
N SER A 216 12.69 10.38 -23.55
CA SER A 216 13.67 9.41 -23.01
C SER A 216 13.32 8.90 -21.61
N LEU A 217 12.02 8.71 -21.35
CA LEU A 217 11.47 8.26 -20.08
C LEU A 217 10.83 6.88 -20.24
N LEU A 218 11.22 5.93 -19.40
CA LEU A 218 10.64 4.58 -19.41
C LEU A 218 9.50 4.51 -18.40
N ALA A 219 8.25 4.53 -18.87
CA ALA A 219 7.08 4.37 -18.02
C ALA A 219 6.91 2.93 -17.55
N ILE A 220 6.79 2.72 -16.23
CA ILE A 220 6.72 1.40 -15.59
C ILE A 220 5.36 1.09 -14.97
N GLY A 221 4.56 2.13 -14.71
CA GLY A 221 3.25 1.96 -14.10
C GLY A 221 2.47 3.26 -13.97
N ILE A 222 1.23 3.11 -13.50
CA ILE A 222 0.31 4.22 -13.24
C ILE A 222 0.07 4.27 -11.73
N TYR A 223 0.18 5.46 -11.16
CA TYR A 223 -0.29 5.78 -9.82
C TYR A 223 -1.63 6.49 -9.93
N ARG A 224 -2.71 5.83 -9.49
CA ARG A 224 -4.09 6.26 -9.74
C ARG A 224 -4.88 6.50 -8.45
N HIS A 225 -5.49 7.68 -8.45
CA HIS A 225 -6.62 8.14 -7.64
C HIS A 225 -7.83 7.19 -7.54
N ALA A 226 -8.18 6.62 -6.37
CA ALA A 226 -9.52 6.08 -6.13
C ALA A 226 -10.18 6.67 -4.87
N ASP A 227 -11.48 6.98 -4.98
CA ASP A 227 -12.29 7.45 -3.86
C ASP A 227 -12.80 6.28 -3.02
N MET A 228 -12.37 6.22 -1.77
CA MET A 228 -12.89 5.27 -0.80
C MET A 228 -14.01 5.89 0.03
N LYS A 229 -15.15 5.19 0.07
CA LYS A 229 -16.25 5.50 1.00
C LYS A 229 -15.83 5.04 2.39
N LEU A 230 -15.71 5.99 3.32
CA LEU A 230 -15.43 5.68 4.72
C LEU A 230 -16.67 5.01 5.34
N ALA A 231 -16.48 3.82 5.89
CA ALA A 231 -17.51 3.09 6.63
C ALA A 231 -17.70 3.77 8.00
N GLY A 232 -18.43 4.88 8.05
CA GLY A 232 -18.39 5.74 9.24
C GLY A 232 -19.52 6.73 9.40
N ASP A 233 -20.66 6.51 8.75
CA ASP A 233 -21.91 7.13 9.18
C ASP A 233 -23.00 6.06 9.14
N VAL A 234 -22.80 5.03 9.97
CA VAL A 234 -23.92 4.23 10.48
C VAL A 234 -24.68 5.19 11.37
N GLY A 235 -25.46 6.06 10.74
CA GLY A 235 -26.47 6.85 11.40
C GLY A 235 -27.32 5.88 12.17
N ASP A 236 -27.35 6.09 13.48
CA ASP A 236 -28.23 5.47 14.45
C ASP A 236 -29.65 5.39 13.89
N THR A 237 -29.96 4.33 13.13
CA THR A 237 -31.34 3.98 12.80
C THR A 237 -31.92 3.36 14.05
N GLY A 238 -32.21 4.23 15.01
CA GLY A 238 -32.96 3.94 16.21
C GLY A 238 -34.31 3.36 15.82
N ALA A 239 -34.42 2.05 15.90
CA ALA A 239 -35.70 1.38 16.01
C ALA A 239 -36.20 1.57 17.46
N GLY A 240 -37.15 2.49 17.69
CA GLY A 240 -37.93 2.46 18.94
C GLY A 240 -38.48 3.78 19.50
N GLY A 241 -39.38 4.44 18.77
CA GLY A 241 -40.60 5.06 19.31
C GLY A 241 -40.58 6.06 20.49
N ARG A 242 -40.92 7.31 20.20
CA ARG A 242 -42.18 7.95 20.69
C ARG A 242 -42.44 9.26 19.95
N LYS A 243 -43.67 9.40 19.45
CA LYS A 243 -44.15 10.55 18.68
C LYS A 243 -44.29 11.77 19.61
N SER A 244 -43.58 12.85 19.30
CA SER A 244 -43.85 14.20 19.82
C SER A 244 -43.92 15.16 18.65
N LYS A 245 -45.14 15.60 18.35
CA LYS A 245 -45.48 16.46 17.23
C LYS A 245 -45.32 17.91 17.68
N VAL A 246 -44.19 18.54 17.36
CA VAL A 246 -44.05 20.02 17.47
C VAL A 246 -43.53 20.52 16.13
N SER A 247 -44.38 21.30 15.48
CA SER A 247 -44.16 21.98 14.22
C SER A 247 -43.37 23.27 14.46
N SER A 248 -42.16 23.35 13.92
CA SER A 248 -41.54 24.63 13.59
C SER A 248 -40.81 24.50 12.26
N GLN A 249 -41.35 25.19 11.27
CA GLN A 249 -40.77 25.36 9.93
C GLN A 249 -39.44 26.11 10.03
N SER A 250 -38.36 25.48 9.57
CA SER A 250 -37.20 26.20 9.03
C SER A 250 -36.52 25.33 7.97
N SER A 251 -36.83 25.65 6.73
CA SER A 251 -36.32 25.06 5.49
C SER A 251 -34.85 25.43 5.28
N GLY A 252 -33.98 24.43 5.34
CA GLY A 252 -32.57 24.52 4.96
C GLY A 252 -32.02 23.12 4.74
N SER A 253 -32.35 22.52 3.60
CA SER A 253 -31.91 21.18 3.20
C SER A 253 -30.42 21.16 2.81
N GLY A 254 -29.55 21.33 3.80
CA GLY A 254 -28.12 21.08 3.64
C GLY A 254 -27.85 19.59 3.45
N LYS A 255 -27.61 19.16 2.21
CA LYS A 255 -27.07 17.82 1.91
C LYS A 255 -25.72 17.70 2.64
N LYS A 256 -25.67 16.95 3.73
CA LYS A 256 -24.40 16.56 4.38
C LYS A 256 -23.59 15.74 3.36
N SER A 257 -22.56 16.34 2.77
CA SER A 257 -21.62 15.64 1.90
C SER A 257 -20.89 14.60 2.72
N LYS A 258 -21.10 13.31 2.42
CA LYS A 258 -20.32 12.23 3.04
C LYS A 258 -18.85 12.44 2.72
N ALA A 259 -17.99 12.45 3.74
CA ALA A 259 -16.56 12.59 3.57
C ALA A 259 -16.01 11.36 2.82
N THR A 260 -15.55 11.56 1.58
CA THR A 260 -14.78 10.57 0.81
C THR A 260 -13.30 10.79 1.06
N LYS A 261 -12.54 9.70 1.18
CA LYS A 261 -11.08 9.77 1.28
C LYS A 261 -10.48 9.23 -0.01
N ARG A 262 -9.57 10.01 -0.60
CA ARG A 262 -8.91 9.67 -1.84
C ARG A 262 -7.59 8.94 -1.55
N LEU A 263 -7.38 7.77 -2.15
CA LEU A 263 -6.17 6.96 -1.97
C LEU A 263 -5.59 6.59 -3.32
N GLY A 264 -4.27 6.74 -3.45
CA GLY A 264 -3.55 6.34 -4.66
C GLY A 264 -3.17 4.86 -4.62
N PHE A 265 -3.26 4.20 -5.77
CA PHE A 265 -2.92 2.80 -5.98
C PHE A 265 -1.94 2.67 -7.15
N VAL A 266 -1.05 1.68 -7.08
CA VAL A 266 -0.06 1.42 -8.14
C VAL A 266 -0.55 0.31 -9.07
N TYR A 267 -0.51 0.58 -10.38
CA TYR A 267 -0.78 -0.36 -11.45
C TYR A 267 0.52 -0.58 -12.24
N THR A 268 1.20 -1.69 -11.99
CA THR A 268 2.47 -2.03 -12.63
C THR A 268 2.26 -2.68 -14.00
N ALA A 269 3.01 -2.28 -15.02
CA ALA A 269 2.94 -2.83 -16.38
C ALA A 269 1.50 -3.01 -16.91
N PRO A 270 0.68 -1.94 -16.91
CA PRO A 270 -0.72 -2.03 -17.34
C PRO A 270 -0.81 -2.42 -18.83
N PRO A 271 -1.85 -3.17 -19.26
CA PRO A 271 -2.04 -3.52 -20.65
C PRO A 271 -2.11 -2.29 -21.55
N GLY A 272 -1.15 -2.13 -22.46
CA GLY A 272 -0.93 -0.86 -23.16
C GLY A 272 -2.13 -0.33 -23.93
N LYS A 273 -2.79 -1.18 -24.72
CA LYS A 273 -3.92 -0.77 -25.59
C LYS A 273 -5.27 -0.71 -24.86
N GLU A 274 -5.42 -1.47 -23.79
CA GLU A 274 -6.70 -1.58 -23.06
C GLU A 274 -6.80 -0.58 -21.92
N THR A 275 -5.66 -0.13 -21.39
CA THR A 275 -5.62 0.81 -20.28
C THR A 275 -5.81 2.22 -20.79
N VAL A 276 -6.99 2.78 -20.54
CA VAL A 276 -7.30 4.18 -20.79
C VAL A 276 -6.86 5.03 -19.61
N LEU A 277 -6.20 6.14 -19.92
CA LEU A 277 -5.71 7.12 -18.96
C LEU A 277 -6.85 8.02 -18.50
N VAL A 278 -6.94 8.25 -17.19
CA VAL A 278 -7.99 9.07 -16.57
C VAL A 278 -7.41 10.37 -16.01
N PRO A 279 -8.24 11.39 -15.76
CA PRO A 279 -7.78 12.61 -15.11
C PRO A 279 -7.11 12.28 -13.78
N GLU A 280 -6.05 13.03 -13.46
CA GLU A 280 -5.29 12.92 -12.21
C GLU A 280 -4.49 11.62 -12.06
N ASP A 281 -4.39 10.79 -13.10
CA ASP A 281 -3.35 9.75 -13.16
C ASP A 281 -1.96 10.39 -13.07
N GLN A 282 -1.07 9.69 -12.37
CA GLN A 282 0.35 9.98 -12.38
C GLN A 282 1.08 8.79 -13.00
N ILE A 283 2.08 9.04 -13.84
CA ILE A 283 2.87 7.99 -14.47
C ILE A 283 4.20 7.87 -13.73
N ILE A 284 4.54 6.65 -13.35
CA ILE A 284 5.81 6.32 -12.72
C ILE A 284 6.80 6.01 -13.84
N CYS A 285 7.88 6.79 -13.92
CA CYS A 285 8.89 6.65 -14.95
C CYS A 285 10.29 6.51 -14.35
N PHE A 286 11.13 5.72 -15.03
CA PHE A 286 12.58 5.84 -14.89
C PHE A 286 13.11 6.90 -15.83
N GLN A 287 13.97 7.77 -15.30
CA GLN A 287 14.73 8.71 -16.09
C GLN A 287 16.11 8.14 -16.39
N ALA A 288 16.50 8.12 -17.66
CA ALA A 288 17.85 7.74 -18.03
C ALA A 288 18.86 8.72 -17.41
N ARG A 289 19.92 8.18 -16.81
CA ARG A 289 21.04 8.98 -16.30
C ARG A 289 21.76 9.64 -17.46
N GLN A 290 21.85 10.97 -17.44
CA GLN A 290 22.53 11.76 -18.48
C GLN A 290 24.06 11.78 -18.32
N ASP A 291 24.59 11.16 -17.26
CA ASP A 291 26.00 11.23 -16.86
C ASP A 291 26.84 9.99 -17.21
N LEU A 292 26.38 9.16 -18.16
CA LEU A 292 27.11 8.03 -18.75
C LEU A 292 27.38 8.29 -20.24
#